data_AF-A0A0U1M4G5-F1
#
_entry.id   AF-A0A0U1M4G5-F1
#
_cell.length_a   1.000
_cell.length_b   1.000
_cell.length_c   1.000
_cell.angle_alpha   90.00
_cell.angle_beta   90.00
_cell.angle_gamma   90.00
#
_symmetry.space_group_name_H-M   'P 1'
#
loop_
_entity.id
_entity.type
_entity.pdbx_description
1 polymer ?
#
loop_
_entity_poly.entity_id
_entity_poly.type
_entity_poly.pdbx_seq_one_letter_code
_entity_poly.pdbx_strand_id
1 'polypeptide(L)'
;MYPALWHATTALGAVHVQLNVDGPLATHWSTERGYHGLFALKQCTKSIQSLTRLTAQKDLSEQDRIVILTTCVLFSCLSSLQGYQEQALMHIQSGLKLIRDWGLEEMYLQQRGHPMTSMLLLMFNQLDSQALYTRHALMIKSTPDEHDKLPLTMPLSVGSFASCLQAYAELERLINGFSRIGLRNEGEGGSRNQQTVIQWKQVYSQALNAWDTRFSHFLATTSEQLSENMMTLLRIRRLFISTRFNDSSKGELGYDEFFSRFATIVDLIEKLLGPKDNVTVEKDGFPSSSSPSPQNTTHKQVNISLSIIVSDPLIFTGSRCREPSTRRRALRLLQMYPRREGIVNSILAANLLEAMISFEEKSCSKMQSGSDSASTTSSDTCSTAGRWICSKHRIVYEEFLDMSRLAQKHTQRWRK
;
A
#
# COMPACT_ATOMS: atom_id res chain seq x y z
N MET A 1 -7.02 1.84 32.10
CA MET A 1 -7.12 1.28 30.73
C MET A 1 -8.37 1.86 30.07
N TYR A 2 -8.26 2.45 28.88
CA TYR A 2 -9.38 3.08 28.18
C TYR A 2 -10.33 2.01 27.60
N PRO A 3 -11.63 1.97 27.97
CA PRO A 3 -12.55 0.94 27.50
C PRO A 3 -12.68 0.88 25.98
N ALA A 4 -12.69 2.04 25.30
CA ALA A 4 -12.76 2.12 23.84
C ALA A 4 -11.63 1.34 23.15
N LEU A 5 -10.38 1.53 23.60
CA LEU A 5 -9.23 0.80 23.07
C LEU A 5 -9.29 -0.67 23.40
N TRP A 6 -9.63 -1.02 24.64
CA TRP A 6 -9.68 -2.43 25.05
C TRP A 6 -10.66 -3.21 24.18
N HIS A 7 -11.86 -2.67 23.97
CA HIS A 7 -12.87 -3.29 23.12
C HIS A 7 -12.44 -3.36 21.64
N ALA A 8 -11.84 -2.30 21.08
CA ALA A 8 -11.37 -2.29 19.69
C ALA A 8 -10.24 -3.30 19.46
N THR A 9 -9.23 -3.34 20.33
CA THR A 9 -8.14 -4.32 20.27
C THR A 9 -8.66 -5.74 20.43
N THR A 10 -9.61 -5.97 21.33
CA THR A 10 -10.24 -7.28 21.52
C THR A 10 -11.00 -7.72 20.26
N ALA A 11 -11.72 -6.80 19.61
CA ALA A 11 -12.39 -7.08 18.35
C ALA A 11 -11.39 -7.46 17.25
N LEU A 12 -10.30 -6.69 17.12
CA LEU A 12 -9.24 -6.95 16.14
C LEU A 12 -8.57 -8.31 16.37
N GLY A 13 -8.29 -8.65 17.62
CA GLY A 13 -7.76 -9.96 17.99
C GLY A 13 -8.69 -11.10 17.59
N ALA A 14 -10.01 -10.96 17.81
CA ALA A 14 -10.99 -11.96 17.41
C ALA A 14 -11.07 -12.13 15.88
N VAL A 15 -11.01 -11.03 15.11
CA VAL A 15 -10.93 -11.08 13.64
C VAL A 15 -9.64 -11.77 13.19
N HIS A 16 -8.50 -11.42 13.79
CA HIS A 16 -7.22 -12.06 13.46
C HIS A 16 -7.22 -13.57 13.72
N VAL A 17 -7.81 -14.03 14.83
CA VAL A 17 -7.96 -15.47 15.11
C VAL A 17 -8.78 -16.16 14.01
N GLN A 18 -9.92 -15.59 13.63
CA GLN A 18 -10.73 -16.15 12.56
C GLN A 18 -9.99 -16.16 11.21
N LEU A 19 -9.19 -15.14 10.90
CA LEU A 19 -8.38 -15.13 9.68
C LEU A 19 -7.35 -16.26 9.63
N ASN A 20 -6.75 -16.60 10.78
CA ASN A 20 -5.85 -17.75 10.86
C ASN A 20 -6.60 -19.08 10.68
N VAL A 21 -7.89 -19.14 11.01
CA VAL A 21 -8.76 -20.30 10.74
C VAL A 21 -9.14 -20.38 9.26
N ASP A 22 -9.54 -19.26 8.66
CA ASP A 22 -9.92 -19.16 7.25
C ASP A 22 -8.71 -19.39 6.30
N GLY A 23 -7.50 -19.13 6.79
CA GLY A 23 -6.23 -19.35 6.10
C GLY A 23 -5.72 -18.13 5.31
N PRO A 24 -4.42 -18.11 4.94
CA PRO A 24 -3.75 -16.94 4.38
C PRO A 24 -4.22 -16.55 2.97
N LEU A 25 -4.89 -17.44 2.24
CA LEU A 25 -5.42 -17.19 0.90
C LEU A 25 -6.88 -16.74 0.90
N ALA A 26 -7.54 -16.68 2.07
CA ALA A 26 -8.91 -16.21 2.15
C ALA A 26 -8.99 -14.75 1.69
N THR A 27 -9.72 -14.50 0.61
CA THR A 27 -9.91 -13.16 0.04
C THR A 27 -11.17 -12.47 0.56
N HIS A 28 -12.10 -13.22 1.15
CA HIS A 28 -13.34 -12.73 1.70
C HIS A 28 -13.51 -13.18 3.15
N TRP A 29 -13.95 -12.27 4.02
CA TRP A 29 -14.36 -12.62 5.37
C TRP A 29 -15.68 -13.39 5.34
N SER A 30 -15.72 -14.62 5.86
CA SER A 30 -16.97 -15.36 5.95
C SER A 30 -17.85 -14.78 7.07
N THR A 31 -18.71 -13.81 6.72
CA THR A 31 -19.65 -13.20 7.69
C THR A 31 -20.65 -14.22 8.24
N GLU A 32 -20.87 -15.33 7.53
CA GLU A 32 -21.85 -16.33 7.91
C GLU A 32 -21.30 -17.33 8.94
N ARG A 33 -21.49 -16.98 10.23
CA ARG A 33 -21.62 -17.88 11.39
C ARG A 33 -20.36 -18.34 12.15
N GLY A 34 -19.26 -17.60 12.10
CA GLY A 34 -18.16 -17.81 13.06
C GLY A 34 -18.43 -17.18 14.44
N TYR A 35 -18.21 -17.92 15.54
CA TYR A 35 -18.29 -17.41 16.92
C TYR A 35 -17.45 -16.13 17.11
N HIS A 36 -16.24 -16.10 16.51
CA HIS A 36 -15.32 -14.97 16.59
C HIS A 36 -15.83 -13.71 15.88
N GLY A 37 -16.60 -13.84 14.79
CA GLY A 37 -17.17 -12.69 14.08
C GLY A 37 -18.26 -11.98 14.88
N LEU A 38 -19.18 -12.75 15.48
CA LEU A 38 -20.21 -12.20 16.38
C LEU A 38 -19.59 -11.55 17.62
N PHE A 39 -18.57 -12.19 18.19
CA PHE A 39 -17.83 -11.63 19.31
C PHE A 39 -17.13 -10.32 18.92
N ALA A 40 -16.43 -10.28 17.78
CA ALA A 40 -15.78 -9.07 17.29
C ALA A 40 -16.78 -7.92 17.11
N LEU A 41 -17.94 -8.18 16.50
CA LEU A 41 -19.00 -7.19 16.33
C LEU A 41 -19.49 -6.64 17.68
N LYS A 42 -19.73 -7.52 18.66
CA LYS A 42 -20.13 -7.11 20.01
C LYS A 42 -19.07 -6.21 20.66
N GLN A 43 -17.79 -6.50 20.46
CA GLN A 43 -16.70 -5.68 20.98
C GLN A 43 -16.59 -4.35 20.23
N CYS A 44 -16.75 -4.33 18.90
CA CYS A 44 -16.84 -3.08 18.13
C CYS A 44 -17.94 -2.16 18.66
N THR A 45 -19.15 -2.68 18.89
CA THR A 45 -20.27 -1.91 19.44
C THR A 45 -19.93 -1.29 20.80
N LYS A 46 -19.31 -2.06 21.71
CA LYS A 46 -18.88 -1.55 23.02
C LYS A 46 -17.77 -0.50 22.92
N SER A 47 -16.85 -0.69 21.98
CA SER A 47 -15.80 0.28 21.69
C SER A 47 -16.40 1.60 21.21
N ILE A 48 -17.31 1.55 20.23
CA ILE A 48 -18.01 2.73 19.70
C ILE A 48 -18.78 3.45 20.81
N GLN A 49 -19.56 2.73 21.63
CA GLN A 49 -20.28 3.32 22.76
C GLN A 49 -19.35 4.05 23.74
N SER A 50 -18.19 3.45 24.03
CA SER A 50 -17.19 4.05 24.92
C SER A 50 -16.53 5.27 24.28
N LEU A 51 -16.24 5.20 22.98
CA LEU A 51 -15.65 6.29 22.21
C LEU A 51 -16.61 7.48 22.11
N THR A 52 -17.91 7.24 21.85
CA THR A 52 -18.95 8.28 21.81
C THR A 52 -19.06 9.02 23.15
N ARG A 53 -18.94 8.30 24.28
CA ARG A 53 -18.92 8.93 25.61
C ARG A 53 -17.67 9.78 25.83
N LEU A 54 -16.52 9.32 25.34
CA LEU A 54 -15.26 10.05 25.44
C LEU A 54 -15.31 11.34 24.60
N THR A 55 -15.79 11.26 23.35
CA THR A 55 -15.87 12.41 22.45
C THR A 55 -16.96 13.41 22.82
N ALA A 56 -17.90 13.04 23.68
CA ALA A 56 -18.91 13.95 24.22
C ALA A 56 -18.39 14.85 25.35
N GLN A 57 -17.16 14.62 25.84
CA GLN A 57 -16.54 15.46 26.86
C GLN A 57 -16.16 16.83 26.27
N LYS A 58 -16.26 17.90 27.07
CA LYS A 58 -15.94 19.27 26.63
C LYS A 58 -14.46 19.47 26.34
N ASP A 59 -13.60 18.91 27.20
CA ASP A 59 -12.15 19.08 27.12
C ASP A 59 -11.48 17.71 26.97
N LEU A 60 -10.85 17.49 25.83
CA LEU A 60 -10.08 16.28 25.55
C LEU A 60 -8.61 16.48 25.91
N SER A 61 -8.10 15.65 26.82
CA SER A 61 -6.67 15.60 27.13
C SER A 61 -5.85 15.08 25.95
N GLU A 62 -4.52 15.27 25.96
CA GLU A 62 -3.64 14.69 24.94
C GLU A 62 -3.79 13.16 24.86
N GLN A 63 -3.97 12.50 25.99
CA GLN A 63 -4.18 11.06 26.05
C GLN A 63 -5.51 10.64 25.40
N ASP A 64 -6.57 11.43 25.58
CA ASP A 64 -7.87 11.15 24.96
C ASP A 64 -7.80 11.27 23.43
N ARG A 65 -7.04 12.26 22.93
CA ARG A 65 -6.77 12.41 21.48
C ARG A 65 -6.01 11.21 20.92
N ILE A 66 -4.97 10.74 21.62
CA ILE A 66 -4.21 9.53 21.26
C ILE A 66 -5.13 8.31 21.22
N VAL A 67 -6.01 8.16 22.22
CA VAL A 67 -6.99 7.07 22.30
C VAL A 67 -7.93 7.10 21.10
N ILE A 68 -8.52 8.25 20.78
CA ILE A 68 -9.45 8.41 19.67
C ILE A 68 -8.77 8.05 18.33
N LEU A 69 -7.58 8.60 18.07
CA LEU A 69 -6.82 8.34 16.85
C LEU A 69 -6.40 6.87 16.73
N THR A 70 -5.97 6.26 17.84
CA THR A 70 -5.64 4.83 17.86
C THR A 70 -6.90 3.98 17.57
N THR A 71 -8.06 4.34 18.11
CA THR A 71 -9.32 3.66 17.79
C THR A 71 -9.71 3.81 16.31
N CYS A 72 -9.48 4.98 15.69
CA CYS A 72 -9.66 5.14 14.24
C CYS A 72 -8.77 4.18 13.46
N VAL A 73 -7.47 4.10 13.78
CA VAL A 73 -6.55 3.13 13.16
C VAL A 73 -7.07 1.70 13.31
N LEU A 74 -7.42 1.28 14.53
CA LEU A 74 -7.91 -0.08 14.78
C LEU A 74 -9.17 -0.41 13.98
N PHE A 75 -10.12 0.53 13.87
CA PHE A 75 -11.30 0.32 13.04
C PHE A 75 -10.99 0.29 11.56
N SER A 76 -10.07 1.12 11.06
CA SER A 76 -9.57 1.00 9.69
C SER A 76 -8.99 -0.39 9.41
N CYS A 77 -8.23 -0.96 10.35
CA CYS A 77 -7.70 -2.32 10.25
C CYS A 77 -8.82 -3.35 10.19
N LEU A 78 -9.74 -3.30 11.16
CA LEU A 78 -10.88 -4.21 11.26
C LEU A 78 -11.69 -4.23 9.97
N SER A 79 -12.10 -3.05 9.48
CA SER A 79 -12.86 -2.91 8.24
C SER A 79 -12.07 -3.45 7.05
N SER A 80 -10.76 -3.16 6.94
CA SER A 80 -9.91 -3.67 5.86
C SER A 80 -9.82 -5.19 5.87
N LEU A 81 -9.62 -5.80 7.05
CA LEU A 81 -9.55 -7.25 7.22
C LEU A 81 -10.87 -7.95 6.88
N GLN A 82 -11.99 -7.28 7.12
CA GLN A 82 -13.33 -7.78 6.79
C GLN A 82 -13.73 -7.54 5.34
N GLY A 83 -12.93 -6.80 4.56
CA GLY A 83 -13.24 -6.43 3.16
C GLY A 83 -14.15 -5.19 3.03
N TYR A 84 -14.41 -4.49 4.13
CA TYR A 84 -15.21 -3.27 4.19
C TYR A 84 -14.36 -2.03 3.86
N GLN A 85 -13.94 -1.90 2.60
CA GLN A 85 -13.00 -0.86 2.16
C GLN A 85 -13.52 0.57 2.36
N GLU A 86 -14.80 0.83 2.09
CA GLU A 86 -15.41 2.15 2.28
C GLU A 86 -15.37 2.60 3.76
N GLN A 87 -15.66 1.69 4.67
CA GLN A 87 -15.63 1.93 6.10
C GLN A 87 -14.19 2.15 6.59
N ALA A 88 -13.23 1.39 6.05
CA ALA A 88 -11.82 1.60 6.36
C ALA A 88 -11.37 3.01 5.95
N LEU A 89 -11.75 3.47 4.76
CA LEU A 89 -11.49 4.80 4.25
C LEU A 89 -12.13 5.89 5.13
N MET A 90 -13.39 5.70 5.53
CA MET A 90 -14.09 6.63 6.42
C MET A 90 -13.34 6.85 7.74
N HIS A 91 -12.84 5.78 8.36
CA HIS A 91 -12.08 5.86 9.61
C HIS A 91 -10.73 6.59 9.41
N ILE A 92 -10.06 6.39 8.28
CA ILE A 92 -8.81 7.10 7.94
C ILE A 92 -9.08 8.59 7.75
N GLN A 93 -10.08 8.94 6.95
CA GLN A 93 -10.45 10.34 6.70
C GLN A 93 -10.86 11.05 7.97
N SER A 94 -11.63 10.38 8.84
CA SER A 94 -12.03 10.91 10.14
C SER A 94 -10.79 11.20 11.01
N GLY A 95 -9.83 10.27 11.08
CA GLY A 95 -8.60 10.47 11.84
C GLY A 95 -7.72 11.60 11.27
N LEU A 96 -7.58 11.69 9.95
CA LEU A 96 -6.86 12.78 9.29
C LEU A 96 -7.53 14.14 9.53
N LYS A 97 -8.86 14.19 9.56
CA LYS A 97 -9.60 15.40 9.93
C LYS A 97 -9.29 15.82 11.37
N LEU A 98 -9.34 14.88 12.32
CA LEU A 98 -9.01 15.17 13.72
C LEU A 98 -7.57 15.66 13.90
N ILE A 99 -6.60 15.07 13.16
CA ILE A 99 -5.20 15.52 13.18
C ILE A 99 -5.08 17.00 12.78
N ARG A 100 -5.82 17.42 11.74
CA ARG A 100 -5.86 18.82 11.31
C ARG A 100 -6.56 19.71 12.32
N ASP A 101 -7.77 19.32 12.75
CA ASP A 101 -8.59 20.10 13.67
C ASP A 101 -7.89 20.33 15.03
N TRP A 102 -7.02 19.40 15.44
CA TRP A 102 -6.23 19.50 16.67
C TRP A 102 -4.82 20.08 16.48
N GLY A 103 -4.42 20.46 15.26
CA GLY A 103 -3.12 21.07 14.97
C GLY A 103 -1.91 20.17 15.26
N LEU A 104 -2.08 18.84 15.22
CA LEU A 104 -1.04 17.90 15.70
C LEU A 104 0.19 17.87 14.78
N GLU A 105 0.04 18.17 13.48
CA GLU A 105 1.17 18.26 12.56
C GLU A 105 2.13 19.40 12.91
N GLU A 106 1.59 20.58 13.27
CA GLU A 106 2.40 21.74 13.66
C GLU A 106 3.14 21.46 14.96
N MET A 107 2.48 20.83 15.93
CA MET A 107 3.10 20.41 17.19
C MET A 107 4.24 19.40 16.95
N TYR A 108 4.07 18.48 16.00
CA TYR A 108 5.09 17.52 15.62
C TYR A 108 6.31 18.20 14.98
N LEU A 109 6.08 19.11 14.02
CA LEU A 109 7.16 19.86 13.37
C LEU A 109 7.97 20.71 14.37
N GLN A 110 7.31 21.22 15.41
CA GLN A 110 7.94 21.96 16.50
C GLN A 110 8.57 21.04 17.58
N GLN A 111 8.49 19.72 17.43
CA GLN A 111 8.96 18.72 18.40
C GLN A 111 8.33 18.88 19.80
N ARG A 112 7.09 19.36 19.87
CA ARG A 112 6.37 19.64 21.14
C ARG A 112 5.30 18.61 21.52
N GLY A 113 5.20 17.49 20.79
CA GLY A 113 4.15 16.49 20.97
C GLY A 113 4.61 15.18 21.62
N HIS A 114 3.67 14.45 22.23
CA HIS A 114 3.92 13.13 22.79
C HIS A 114 4.46 12.13 21.74
N PRO A 115 5.40 11.21 22.08
CA PRO A 115 5.99 10.25 21.13
C PRO A 115 4.95 9.38 20.39
N MET A 116 3.87 8.97 21.07
CA MET A 116 2.78 8.21 20.44
C MET A 116 2.04 9.02 19.37
N THR A 117 1.92 10.34 19.53
CA THR A 117 1.34 11.23 18.51
C THR A 117 2.16 11.18 17.24
N SER A 118 3.49 11.19 17.37
CA SER A 118 4.42 11.05 16.23
C SER A 118 4.20 9.72 15.48
N MET A 119 3.99 8.62 16.21
CA MET A 119 3.73 7.32 15.60
C MET A 119 2.37 7.28 14.91
N LEU A 120 1.34 7.86 15.53
CA LEU A 120 0.02 7.98 14.91
C LEU A 120 0.08 8.82 13.63
N LEU A 121 0.78 9.95 13.63
CA LEU A 121 0.98 10.75 12.42
C LEU A 121 1.66 9.96 11.31
N LEU A 122 2.70 9.18 11.64
CA LEU A 122 3.35 8.28 10.67
C LEU A 122 2.37 7.23 10.14
N MET A 123 1.59 6.59 11.01
CA MET A 123 0.60 5.58 10.63
C MET A 123 -0.49 6.17 9.74
N PHE A 124 -1.01 7.36 10.05
CA PHE A 124 -1.99 8.04 9.23
C PHE A 124 -1.43 8.48 7.88
N ASN A 125 -0.17 8.92 7.79
CA ASN A 125 0.48 9.19 6.50
C ASN A 125 0.60 7.93 5.62
N GLN A 126 0.93 6.79 6.22
CA GLN A 126 0.99 5.51 5.51
C GLN A 126 -0.40 5.03 5.08
N LEU A 127 -1.40 5.11 5.97
CA LEU A 127 -2.78 4.73 5.69
C LEU A 127 -3.42 5.66 4.63
N ASP A 128 -3.12 6.95 4.67
CA ASP A 128 -3.59 7.90 3.69
C ASP A 128 -3.01 7.62 2.30
N SER A 129 -1.71 7.33 2.21
CA SER A 129 -1.08 6.91 0.95
C SER A 129 -1.80 5.71 0.33
N GLN A 130 -2.22 4.74 1.15
CA GLN A 130 -3.00 3.58 0.71
C GLN A 130 -4.45 3.91 0.35
N ALA A 131 -5.06 4.80 1.12
CA ALA A 131 -6.42 5.27 0.90
C ALA A 131 -6.54 5.92 -0.47
N LEU A 132 -5.53 6.67 -0.89
CA LEU A 132 -5.44 7.28 -2.22
C LEU A 132 -5.48 6.25 -3.34
N TYR A 133 -4.64 5.21 -3.28
CA TYR A 133 -4.66 4.12 -4.28
C TYR A 133 -6.01 3.40 -4.31
N THR A 134 -6.57 3.10 -3.14
CA THR A 134 -7.85 2.38 -3.01
C THR A 134 -9.02 3.23 -3.49
N ARG A 135 -9.06 4.54 -3.18
CA ARG A 135 -10.10 5.47 -3.65
C ARG A 135 -10.12 5.58 -5.17
N HIS A 136 -8.94 5.69 -5.78
CA HIS A 136 -8.82 5.70 -7.24
C HIS A 136 -9.29 4.37 -7.83
N ALA A 137 -8.86 3.22 -7.27
CA ALA A 137 -9.32 1.90 -7.69
C ALA A 137 -10.84 1.73 -7.61
N LEU A 138 -11.47 2.30 -6.59
CA LEU A 138 -12.91 2.19 -6.33
C LEU A 138 -13.75 3.30 -6.98
N MET A 139 -13.13 4.27 -7.67
CA MET A 139 -13.80 5.44 -8.23
C MET A 139 -14.68 6.19 -7.21
N ILE A 140 -14.25 6.22 -5.94
CA ILE A 140 -14.94 6.96 -4.89
C ILE A 140 -14.65 8.45 -5.11
N LYS A 141 -15.67 9.20 -5.56
CA LYS A 141 -15.55 10.65 -5.76
C LYS A 141 -15.11 11.31 -4.46
N SER A 142 -14.10 12.16 -4.54
CA SER A 142 -13.68 13.00 -3.42
C SER A 142 -14.70 14.10 -3.21
N THR A 143 -15.02 14.38 -1.95
CA THR A 143 -15.64 15.66 -1.63
C THR A 143 -14.57 16.74 -1.83
N PRO A 144 -14.90 17.90 -2.43
CA PRO A 144 -13.92 18.96 -2.70
C PRO A 144 -13.09 19.37 -1.47
N ASP A 145 -13.72 19.32 -0.28
CA ASP A 145 -13.10 19.72 0.99
C ASP A 145 -11.98 18.77 1.48
N GLU A 146 -11.87 17.55 0.93
CA GLU A 146 -10.87 16.55 1.36
C GLU A 146 -9.49 16.71 0.69
N HIS A 147 -9.41 17.43 -0.43
CA HIS A 147 -8.18 17.52 -1.24
C HIS A 147 -7.58 18.93 -1.30
N ASP A 148 -8.40 19.97 -1.07
CA ASP A 148 -8.00 21.35 -1.35
C ASP A 148 -7.25 22.07 -0.22
N LYS A 149 -7.16 21.49 0.99
CA LYS A 149 -6.61 22.18 2.18
C LYS A 149 -5.18 21.81 2.56
N LEU A 150 -4.54 20.82 1.91
CA LEU A 150 -3.17 20.47 2.25
C LEU A 150 -2.18 21.28 1.39
N PRO A 151 -1.19 21.97 1.98
CA PRO A 151 -0.22 22.77 1.22
C PRO A 151 0.54 21.90 0.20
N LEU A 152 0.66 22.41 -1.03
CA LEU A 152 1.49 21.81 -2.09
C LEU A 152 2.98 21.74 -1.71
N THR A 153 3.38 22.57 -0.75
CA THR A 153 4.73 22.66 -0.19
C THR A 153 4.76 22.02 1.18
N MET A 154 5.45 20.89 1.29
CA MET A 154 5.73 20.27 2.58
C MET A 154 6.91 21.02 3.23
N PRO A 155 6.74 21.68 4.39
CA PRO A 155 7.89 22.20 5.11
C PRO A 155 8.78 21.02 5.51
N LEU A 156 9.99 20.99 4.95
CA LEU A 156 11.04 20.06 5.38
C LEU A 156 11.53 20.49 6.76
N SER A 157 11.91 19.52 7.60
CA SER A 157 12.53 19.86 8.87
C SER A 157 13.85 20.57 8.62
N VAL A 158 14.05 21.74 9.26
CA VAL A 158 15.29 22.51 9.18
C VAL A 158 16.24 21.95 10.25
N GLY A 159 17.06 20.96 9.89
CA GLY A 159 18.07 20.40 10.80
C GLY A 159 18.44 18.95 10.52
N SER A 160 19.48 18.45 11.18
CA SER A 160 19.87 17.03 11.15
C SER A 160 18.78 16.15 11.77
N PHE A 161 18.66 14.90 11.30
CA PHE A 161 17.76 13.94 11.92
C PHE A 161 18.26 13.56 13.33
N ALA A 162 17.33 13.50 14.28
CA ALA A 162 17.58 13.04 15.65
C ALA A 162 17.55 11.51 15.76
N SER A 163 16.86 10.83 14.84
CA SER A 163 16.78 9.36 14.80
C SER A 163 16.46 8.85 13.40
N CYS A 164 16.72 7.57 13.17
CA CYS A 164 16.36 6.89 11.93
C CYS A 164 14.85 6.91 11.67
N LEU A 165 14.04 6.86 12.74
CA LEU A 165 12.59 6.95 12.66
C LEU A 165 12.10 8.32 12.19
N GLN A 166 12.77 9.41 12.56
CA GLN A 166 12.46 10.75 12.07
C GLN A 166 12.76 10.85 10.56
N ALA A 167 13.90 10.31 10.12
CA ALA A 167 14.24 10.26 8.69
C ALA A 167 13.20 9.47 7.90
N TYR A 168 12.77 8.32 8.42
CA TYR A 168 11.70 7.50 7.82
C TYR A 168 10.36 8.25 7.75
N ALA A 169 9.95 8.91 8.84
CA ALA A 169 8.70 9.65 8.87
C ALA A 169 8.67 10.82 7.87
N GLU A 170 9.79 11.54 7.72
CA GLU A 170 9.90 12.62 6.73
C GLU A 170 9.86 12.07 5.30
N LEU A 171 10.48 10.90 5.04
CA LEU A 171 10.41 10.23 3.74
C LEU A 171 8.98 9.81 3.39
N GLU A 172 8.24 9.20 4.32
CA GLU A 172 6.84 8.80 4.10
C GLU A 172 5.93 10.01 3.85
N ARG A 173 6.19 11.15 4.51
CA ARG A 173 5.51 12.43 4.22
C ARG A 173 5.77 12.90 2.79
N LEU A 174 7.01 12.82 2.30
CA LEU A 174 7.34 13.17 0.91
C LEU A 174 6.65 12.23 -0.09
N ILE A 175 6.60 10.93 0.21
CA ILE A 175 5.90 9.94 -0.62
C ILE A 175 4.41 10.26 -0.68
N ASN A 176 3.79 10.50 0.48
CA ASN A 176 2.37 10.82 0.57
C ASN A 176 2.03 12.10 -0.20
N GLY A 177 2.79 13.17 0.02
CA GLY A 177 2.60 14.45 -0.66
C GLY A 177 2.71 14.33 -2.18
N PHE A 178 3.70 13.57 -2.68
CA PHE A 178 3.84 13.31 -4.10
C PHE A 178 2.64 12.55 -4.68
N SER A 179 2.16 11.52 -3.98
CA SER A 179 1.00 10.73 -4.40
C SER A 179 -0.29 11.56 -4.47
N ARG A 180 -0.52 12.48 -3.53
CA ARG A 180 -1.68 13.41 -3.52
C ARG A 180 -1.69 14.33 -4.74
N ILE A 181 -0.53 14.86 -5.13
CA ILE A 181 -0.39 15.74 -6.30
C ILE A 181 -0.69 15.00 -7.60
N GLY A 182 -0.25 13.74 -7.72
CA GLY A 182 -0.55 12.89 -8.87
C GLY A 182 -2.05 12.82 -9.13
N LEU A 183 -2.83 12.50 -8.09
CA LEU A 183 -4.28 12.29 -8.18
C LEU A 183 -5.09 13.57 -8.38
N ARG A 184 -4.69 14.71 -7.78
CA ARG A 184 -5.39 15.99 -7.98
C ARG A 184 -5.45 16.37 -9.46
N ASN A 185 -4.37 16.10 -10.19
CA ASN A 185 -4.27 16.42 -11.62
C ASN A 185 -5.01 15.44 -12.54
N GLU A 186 -5.49 14.29 -12.01
CA GLU A 186 -6.28 13.29 -12.76
C GLU A 186 -7.79 13.54 -12.65
N GLY A 187 -8.26 14.16 -11.57
CA GLY A 187 -9.69 14.41 -11.31
C GLY A 187 -10.29 15.66 -11.95
N GLU A 188 -9.46 16.64 -12.32
CA GLU A 188 -9.90 17.81 -13.08
C GLU A 188 -9.83 17.45 -14.56
N GLY A 189 -10.98 17.26 -15.22
CA GLY A 189 -11.11 16.85 -16.63
C GLY A 189 -10.57 17.84 -17.68
N GLY A 190 -9.50 18.56 -17.36
CA GLY A 190 -8.71 19.40 -18.25
C GLY A 190 -7.37 18.74 -18.60
N SER A 191 -6.83 19.13 -19.75
CA SER A 191 -5.44 18.88 -20.15
C SER A 191 -4.49 18.99 -18.94
N ARG A 192 -3.86 17.87 -18.58
CA ARG A 192 -2.82 17.80 -17.55
C ARG A 192 -1.80 18.90 -17.86
N ASN A 193 -1.76 19.95 -17.06
CA ASN A 193 -0.79 21.03 -17.28
C ASN A 193 0.61 20.46 -17.06
N GLN A 194 1.26 20.08 -18.17
CA GLN A 194 2.56 19.42 -18.17
C GLN A 194 3.60 20.27 -17.43
N GLN A 195 3.47 21.60 -17.49
CA GLN A 195 4.33 22.53 -16.79
C GLN A 195 4.21 22.38 -15.26
N THR A 196 2.98 22.27 -14.75
CA THR A 196 2.72 22.05 -13.32
C THR A 196 3.29 20.71 -12.83
N VAL A 197 3.17 19.66 -13.64
CA VAL A 197 3.73 18.33 -13.31
C VAL A 197 5.26 18.38 -13.27
N ILE A 198 5.89 19.07 -14.22
CA ILE A 198 7.35 19.26 -14.26
C ILE A 198 7.82 20.02 -13.01
N GLN A 199 7.15 21.13 -12.67
CA GLN A 199 7.48 21.95 -11.51
C GLN A 199 7.43 21.14 -10.20
N TRP A 200 6.37 20.36 -9.97
CA TRP A 200 6.30 19.54 -8.75
C TRP A 200 7.29 18.38 -8.73
N LYS A 201 7.57 17.75 -9.88
CA LYS A 201 8.67 16.78 -9.97
C LYS A 201 10.01 17.41 -9.60
N GLN A 202 10.27 18.66 -10.01
CA GLN A 202 11.50 19.38 -9.64
C GLN A 202 11.55 19.67 -8.14
N VAL A 203 10.47 20.21 -7.54
CA VAL A 203 10.40 20.52 -6.10
C VAL A 203 10.62 19.27 -5.25
N TYR A 204 9.94 18.16 -5.56
CA TYR A 204 10.12 16.92 -4.79
C TYR A 204 11.47 16.26 -5.04
N SER A 205 12.05 16.40 -6.24
CA SER A 205 13.41 15.93 -6.49
C SER A 205 14.43 16.68 -5.63
N GLN A 206 14.30 18.01 -5.51
CA GLN A 206 15.14 18.82 -4.63
C GLN A 206 14.96 18.43 -3.16
N ALA A 207 13.71 18.25 -2.72
CA ALA A 207 13.41 17.82 -1.36
C ALA A 207 14.02 16.46 -1.01
N LEU A 208 13.93 15.49 -1.94
CA LEU A 208 14.52 14.17 -1.77
C LEU A 208 16.06 14.21 -1.75
N ASN A 209 16.69 15.06 -2.57
CA ASN A 209 18.14 15.25 -2.54
C ASN A 209 18.61 15.89 -1.22
N ALA A 210 17.85 16.86 -0.71
CA ALA A 210 18.10 17.46 0.61
C ALA A 210 17.94 16.42 1.73
N TRP A 211 16.92 15.56 1.63
CA TRP A 211 16.73 14.43 2.53
C TRP A 211 17.92 13.47 2.48
N ASP A 212 18.41 13.10 1.30
CA ASP A 212 19.58 12.20 1.14
C ASP A 212 20.83 12.78 1.80
N THR A 213 21.06 14.09 1.62
CA THR A 213 22.19 14.81 2.22
C THR A 213 22.12 14.78 3.75
N ARG A 214 20.95 15.12 4.31
CA ARG A 214 20.72 15.10 5.76
C ARG A 214 20.79 13.70 6.34
N PHE A 215 20.30 12.69 5.62
CA PHE A 215 20.34 11.30 6.06
C PHE A 215 21.77 10.76 6.06
N SER A 216 22.57 11.11 5.04
CA SER A 216 24.00 10.77 5.00
C SER A 216 24.78 11.40 6.15
N HIS A 217 24.50 12.67 6.47
CA HIS A 217 25.08 13.32 7.64
C HIS A 217 24.66 12.61 8.94
N PHE A 218 23.38 12.29 9.10
CA PHE A 218 22.88 11.54 10.26
C PHE A 218 23.61 10.20 10.42
N LEU A 219 23.75 9.41 9.35
CA LEU A 219 24.47 8.13 9.39
C LEU A 219 25.94 8.29 9.79
N ALA A 220 26.58 9.40 9.41
CA ALA A 220 27.97 9.67 9.78
C ALA A 220 28.13 10.06 11.27
N THR A 221 27.10 10.62 11.89
CA THR A 221 27.17 11.17 13.26
C THR A 221 26.41 10.35 14.31
N THR A 222 25.55 9.42 13.88
CA THR A 222 24.66 8.71 14.80
C THR A 222 25.39 7.64 15.60
N SER A 223 25.02 7.51 16.88
CA SER A 223 25.38 6.35 17.72
C SER A 223 24.28 5.30 17.76
N GLU A 224 23.19 5.48 17.00
CA GLU A 224 22.06 4.56 16.96
C GLU A 224 22.47 3.22 16.33
N GLN A 225 22.16 2.11 17.01
CA GLN A 225 22.36 0.77 16.44
C GLN A 225 21.26 0.47 15.42
N LEU A 226 21.55 0.70 14.15
CA LEU A 226 20.61 0.50 13.06
C LEU A 226 20.65 -0.95 12.56
N SER A 227 19.50 -1.63 12.58
CA SER A 227 19.39 -2.98 12.02
C SER A 227 19.51 -2.94 10.49
N GLU A 228 20.07 -4.01 9.91
CA GLU A 228 20.15 -4.16 8.46
C GLU A 228 18.78 -4.11 7.79
N ASN A 229 17.75 -4.66 8.45
CA ASN A 229 16.37 -4.61 7.97
C ASN A 229 15.84 -3.18 7.92
N MET A 230 16.09 -2.35 8.94
CA MET A 230 15.67 -0.94 8.95
C MET A 230 16.30 -0.18 7.76
N MET A 231 17.60 -0.35 7.56
CA MET A 231 18.32 0.28 6.44
C MET A 231 17.81 -0.21 5.08
N THR A 232 17.51 -1.50 4.97
CA THR A 232 16.94 -2.11 3.77
C THR A 232 15.55 -1.54 3.46
N LEU A 233 14.68 -1.42 4.46
CA LEU A 233 13.33 -0.83 4.34
C LEU A 233 13.41 0.62 3.84
N LEU A 234 14.25 1.45 4.47
CA LEU A 234 14.46 2.84 4.05
C LEU A 234 14.97 2.94 2.61
N ARG A 235 15.92 2.08 2.23
CA ARG A 235 16.43 2.04 0.86
C ARG A 235 15.36 1.65 -0.15
N ILE A 236 14.51 0.66 0.18
CA ILE A 236 13.36 0.28 -0.66
C ILE A 236 12.44 1.48 -0.88
N ARG A 237 12.06 2.19 0.19
CA ARG A 237 11.16 3.35 0.11
C ARG A 237 11.76 4.52 -0.67
N ARG A 238 13.04 4.81 -0.47
CA ARG A 238 13.75 5.87 -1.20
C ARG A 238 13.91 5.55 -2.69
N LEU A 239 14.20 4.29 -3.03
CA LEU A 239 14.22 3.83 -4.42
C LEU A 239 12.83 3.88 -5.04
N PHE A 240 11.81 3.39 -4.32
CA PHE A 240 10.42 3.38 -4.77
C PHE A 240 9.96 4.77 -5.21
N ILE A 241 10.12 5.79 -4.37
CA ILE A 241 9.71 7.16 -4.75
C ILE A 241 10.51 7.69 -5.94
N SER A 242 11.79 7.34 -6.07
CA SER A 242 12.61 7.76 -7.21
C SER A 242 12.09 7.23 -8.55
N THR A 243 11.47 6.05 -8.57
CA THR A 243 10.87 5.47 -9.78
C THR A 243 9.61 6.20 -10.26
N ARG A 244 9.08 7.15 -9.46
CA ARG A 244 7.90 7.96 -9.80
C ARG A 244 8.23 9.21 -10.62
N PHE A 245 9.51 9.52 -10.81
CA PHE A 245 9.98 10.69 -11.55
C PHE A 245 10.28 10.37 -13.02
N ASN A 246 9.43 9.57 -13.67
CA ASN A 246 9.56 9.27 -15.09
C ASN A 246 9.47 10.54 -15.96
N ASP A 247 10.07 10.53 -17.14
CA ASP A 247 9.84 11.59 -18.12
C ASP A 247 8.39 11.55 -18.60
N SER A 248 7.61 12.57 -18.25
CA SER A 248 6.19 12.66 -18.62
C SER A 248 6.00 12.70 -20.14
N SER A 249 6.99 13.19 -20.91
CA SER A 249 6.91 13.23 -22.38
C SER A 249 6.96 11.84 -23.02
N LYS A 250 7.55 10.86 -22.33
CA LYS A 250 7.67 9.47 -22.77
C LYS A 250 6.50 8.59 -22.32
N GLY A 251 5.55 9.14 -21.56
CA GLY A 251 4.41 8.41 -21.00
C GLY A 251 4.84 7.16 -20.23
N GLU A 252 4.16 6.04 -20.47
CA GLU A 252 4.48 4.74 -19.88
C GLU A 252 5.85 4.18 -20.34
N LEU A 253 6.38 4.63 -21.49
CA LEU A 253 7.67 4.13 -21.96
C LEU A 253 8.83 4.67 -21.12
N GLY A 254 8.67 5.85 -20.52
CA GLY A 254 9.67 6.51 -19.69
C GLY A 254 10.09 5.70 -18.46
N TYR A 255 9.31 4.69 -18.06
CA TYR A 255 9.68 3.83 -16.93
C TYR A 255 10.85 2.88 -17.22
N ASP A 256 11.23 2.67 -18.49
CA ASP A 256 12.37 1.80 -18.86
C ASP A 256 13.70 2.30 -18.29
N GLU A 257 13.83 3.62 -18.08
CA GLU A 257 15.02 4.23 -17.48
C GLU A 257 15.25 3.80 -16.03
N PHE A 258 14.23 3.23 -15.38
CA PHE A 258 14.28 2.79 -13.99
C PHE A 258 14.46 1.28 -13.84
N PHE A 259 14.73 0.54 -14.92
CA PHE A 259 14.88 -0.92 -14.90
C PHE A 259 15.83 -1.42 -13.78
N SER A 260 17.03 -0.84 -13.67
CA SER A 260 18.01 -1.22 -12.65
C SER A 260 17.49 -0.96 -11.22
N ARG A 261 16.72 0.13 -11.03
CA ARG A 261 16.10 0.46 -9.74
C ARG A 261 14.99 -0.53 -9.40
N PHE A 262 14.16 -0.92 -10.37
CA PHE A 262 13.13 -1.96 -10.19
C PHE A 262 13.75 -3.30 -9.79
N ALA A 263 14.79 -3.74 -10.48
CA ALA A 263 15.51 -4.97 -10.12
C ALA A 263 16.06 -4.89 -8.70
N THR A 264 16.70 -3.76 -8.34
CA THR A 264 17.24 -3.54 -6.99
C THR A 264 16.14 -3.58 -5.92
N ILE A 265 14.96 -2.99 -6.17
CA ILE A 265 13.82 -3.04 -5.24
C ILE A 265 13.40 -4.50 -5.01
N VAL A 266 13.27 -5.30 -6.07
CA VAL A 266 12.89 -6.71 -5.98
C VAL A 266 13.94 -7.50 -5.19
N ASP A 267 15.22 -7.30 -5.45
CA ASP A 267 16.32 -7.99 -4.75
C ASP A 267 16.34 -7.64 -3.25
N LEU A 268 16.17 -6.36 -2.91
CA LEU A 268 16.12 -5.92 -1.50
C LEU A 268 14.91 -6.51 -0.77
N ILE A 269 13.75 -6.57 -1.43
CA ILE A 269 12.54 -7.15 -0.85
C ILE A 269 12.69 -8.66 -0.68
N GLU A 270 13.25 -9.37 -1.67
CA GLU A 270 13.52 -10.80 -1.56
C GLU A 270 14.47 -11.11 -0.39
N LYS A 271 15.53 -10.31 -0.23
CA LYS A 271 16.45 -10.39 0.91
C LYS A 271 15.73 -10.16 2.25
N LEU A 272 14.90 -9.12 2.32
CA LEU A 272 14.13 -8.77 3.53
C LEU A 272 13.15 -9.87 3.93
N LEU A 273 12.60 -10.58 2.95
CA LEU A 273 11.65 -11.67 3.14
C LEU A 273 12.32 -12.98 3.58
N GLY A 274 13.58 -13.19 3.22
CA GLY A 274 14.36 -14.39 3.54
C GLY A 274 13.93 -15.65 2.75
N PRO A 275 14.70 -16.76 2.86
CA PRO A 275 14.32 -18.05 2.28
C PRO A 275 13.09 -18.65 2.99
N LYS A 276 12.18 -19.27 2.23
CA LYS A 276 11.09 -20.07 2.79
C LYS A 276 11.54 -21.51 3.03
N ASP A 277 12.27 -21.76 4.11
CA ASP A 277 12.67 -23.15 4.42
C ASP A 277 11.55 -24.01 5.05
N ASN A 278 10.31 -23.52 5.17
CA ASN A 278 9.19 -24.26 5.77
C ASN A 278 7.92 -24.35 4.90
N VAL A 279 8.04 -24.49 3.58
CA VAL A 279 6.91 -24.93 2.74
C VAL A 279 7.36 -26.13 1.92
N THR A 280 7.31 -27.31 2.55
CA THR A 280 7.21 -28.56 1.81
C THR A 280 5.94 -28.48 0.95
N VAL A 281 6.14 -28.37 -0.36
CA VAL A 281 5.11 -28.73 -1.33
C VAL A 281 4.94 -30.23 -1.17
N GLU A 282 3.95 -30.67 -0.38
CA GLU A 282 3.50 -32.05 -0.43
C GLU A 282 3.00 -32.30 -1.85
N LYS A 283 3.81 -33.00 -2.63
CA LYS A 283 3.38 -33.65 -3.86
C LYS A 283 2.31 -34.67 -3.49
N ASP A 284 1.23 -34.66 -4.26
CA ASP A 284 0.13 -35.60 -4.21
C ASP A 284 0.63 -37.05 -3.99
N GLY A 285 0.28 -37.63 -2.84
CA GLY A 285 0.56 -39.01 -2.49
C GLY A 285 -0.57 -39.55 -1.61
N PHE A 286 -1.25 -40.57 -2.12
CA PHE A 286 -2.39 -41.26 -1.49
C PHE A 286 -2.17 -41.59 0.00
N PRO A 287 -3.16 -41.41 0.89
CA PRO A 287 -3.02 -41.79 2.29
C PRO A 287 -3.26 -43.29 2.48
N SER A 288 -2.19 -44.01 2.80
CA SER A 288 -2.24 -45.32 3.46
C SER A 288 -2.23 -45.12 4.98
N SER A 289 -3.15 -45.78 5.66
CA SER A 289 -3.44 -45.71 7.09
C SER A 289 -2.25 -45.97 8.03
N SER A 290 -2.02 -45.09 9.01
CA SER A 290 -1.73 -45.47 10.42
C SER A 290 -1.54 -44.24 11.34
N SER A 291 -2.35 -44.22 12.40
CA SER A 291 -2.18 -43.61 13.75
C SER A 291 -1.83 -42.11 13.93
N PRO A 292 -2.62 -41.35 14.74
CA PRO A 292 -2.36 -39.94 14.98
C PRO A 292 -1.30 -39.75 16.07
N SER A 293 -0.11 -39.28 15.68
CA SER A 293 0.81 -38.59 16.58
C SER A 293 0.52 -37.08 16.54
N PRO A 294 0.72 -36.31 17.63
CA PRO A 294 0.46 -34.88 17.63
C PRO A 294 1.54 -34.18 16.79
N GLN A 295 1.28 -34.05 15.48
CA GLN A 295 2.15 -33.31 14.58
C GLN A 295 2.03 -31.82 14.90
N ASN A 296 3.19 -31.19 15.13
CA ASN A 296 3.40 -29.75 15.08
C ASN A 296 2.74 -29.21 13.80
N THR A 297 1.55 -28.65 13.91
CA THR A 297 0.97 -27.83 12.87
C THR A 297 1.83 -26.58 12.78
N THR A 298 2.71 -26.52 11.76
CA THR A 298 3.30 -25.26 11.31
C THR A 298 2.15 -24.39 10.81
N HIS A 299 1.43 -23.76 11.72
CA HIS A 299 0.34 -22.84 11.43
C HIS A 299 0.91 -21.74 10.54
N LYS A 300 0.46 -21.71 9.29
CA LYS A 300 0.80 -20.70 8.29
C LYS A 300 0.14 -19.38 8.74
N GLN A 301 0.79 -18.68 9.69
CA GLN A 301 0.25 -17.46 10.32
C GLN A 301 -0.01 -16.38 9.28
N VAL A 302 -1.16 -15.71 9.39
CA VAL A 302 -1.50 -14.54 8.58
C VAL A 302 -0.70 -13.35 9.09
N ASN A 303 0.20 -12.83 8.26
CA ASN A 303 0.94 -11.60 8.58
C ASN A 303 0.09 -10.37 8.24
N ILE A 304 -0.32 -9.64 9.29
CA ILE A 304 -0.96 -8.33 9.18
C ILE A 304 0.06 -7.26 9.49
N SER A 305 0.22 -6.29 8.60
CA SER A 305 1.06 -5.12 8.81
C SER A 305 0.26 -3.88 8.44
N LEU A 306 0.48 -2.78 9.15
CA LEU A 306 -0.11 -1.48 8.78
C LEU A 306 0.78 -0.69 7.83
N SER A 307 1.99 -1.20 7.62
CA SER A 307 2.97 -0.63 6.71
C SER A 307 2.97 -1.37 5.38
N ILE A 308 2.97 -0.60 4.29
CA ILE A 308 2.99 -1.03 2.88
C ILE A 308 4.39 -0.98 2.28
N ILE A 309 5.41 -1.26 3.07
CA ILE A 309 6.80 -1.12 2.60
C ILE A 309 7.14 -2.15 1.52
N VAL A 310 6.43 -3.28 1.48
CA VAL A 310 6.72 -4.38 0.57
C VAL A 310 5.70 -4.45 -0.57
N SER A 311 4.40 -4.40 -0.28
CA SER A 311 3.37 -4.61 -1.31
C SER A 311 3.36 -3.50 -2.35
N ASP A 312 3.40 -2.24 -1.92
CA ASP A 312 3.32 -1.08 -2.84
C ASP A 312 4.47 -1.07 -3.86
N PRO A 313 5.74 -1.18 -3.46
CA PRO A 313 6.83 -1.23 -4.43
C PRO A 313 6.77 -2.44 -5.37
N LEU A 314 6.31 -3.61 -4.90
CA LEU A 314 6.15 -4.78 -5.77
C LEU A 314 5.03 -4.61 -6.78
N ILE A 315 3.86 -4.11 -6.36
CA ILE A 315 2.72 -3.84 -7.25
C ILE A 315 3.12 -2.80 -8.30
N PHE A 316 3.78 -1.73 -7.87
CA PHE A 316 4.27 -0.70 -8.78
C PHE A 316 5.33 -1.24 -9.74
N THR A 317 6.29 -2.03 -9.24
CA THR A 317 7.32 -2.65 -10.07
C THR A 317 6.72 -3.60 -11.09
N GLY A 318 5.83 -4.50 -10.68
CA GLY A 318 5.19 -5.45 -11.59
C GLY A 318 4.33 -4.77 -12.64
N SER A 319 3.64 -3.69 -12.27
CA SER A 319 2.80 -2.93 -13.19
C SER A 319 3.63 -2.06 -14.13
N ARG A 320 4.71 -1.40 -13.69
CA ARG A 320 5.52 -0.44 -14.49
C ARG A 320 6.74 -0.98 -15.20
N CYS A 321 7.43 -1.95 -14.60
CA CYS A 321 8.57 -2.55 -15.24
C CYS A 321 8.10 -3.40 -16.42
N ARG A 322 8.58 -3.09 -17.62
CA ARG A 322 8.22 -3.82 -18.84
C ARG A 322 9.13 -5.02 -19.08
N GLU A 323 10.23 -5.14 -18.35
CA GLU A 323 11.15 -6.27 -18.46
C GLU A 323 10.53 -7.54 -17.82
N PRO A 324 10.35 -8.63 -18.60
CA PRO A 324 9.57 -9.79 -18.16
C PRO A 324 10.09 -10.48 -16.89
N SER A 325 11.41 -10.60 -16.70
CA SER A 325 11.95 -11.35 -15.56
C SER A 325 11.71 -10.63 -14.24
N THR A 326 11.98 -9.33 -14.17
CA THR A 326 11.82 -8.47 -12.99
C THR A 326 10.37 -8.35 -12.60
N ARG A 327 9.47 -8.09 -13.56
CA ARG A 327 8.05 -7.93 -13.26
C ARG A 327 7.39 -9.23 -12.80
N ARG A 328 7.78 -10.38 -13.38
CA ARG A 328 7.31 -11.69 -12.92
C ARG A 328 7.91 -12.08 -11.57
N ARG A 329 9.17 -11.73 -11.28
CA ARG A 329 9.75 -11.88 -9.93
C ARG A 329 8.95 -11.07 -8.90
N ALA A 330 8.60 -9.82 -9.21
CA ALA A 330 7.77 -9.00 -8.33
C ALA A 330 6.39 -9.64 -8.07
N LEU A 331 5.72 -10.15 -9.11
CA LEU A 331 4.47 -10.91 -8.97
C LEU A 331 4.66 -12.15 -8.08
N ARG A 332 5.71 -12.94 -8.30
CA ARG A 332 5.97 -14.15 -7.49
C ARG A 332 6.16 -13.80 -6.02
N LEU A 333 6.88 -12.72 -5.68
CA LEU A 333 7.05 -12.29 -4.30
C LEU A 333 5.70 -11.92 -3.65
N LEU A 334 4.81 -11.23 -4.37
CA LEU A 334 3.45 -10.92 -3.88
C LEU A 334 2.61 -12.19 -3.64
N GLN A 335 2.69 -13.17 -4.54
CA GLN A 335 1.98 -14.45 -4.41
C GLN A 335 2.56 -15.33 -3.30
N MET A 336 3.87 -15.32 -3.13
CA MET A 336 4.57 -16.10 -2.12
C MET A 336 4.33 -15.53 -0.72
N TYR A 337 4.25 -14.23 -0.57
CA TYR A 337 4.05 -13.58 0.71
C TYR A 337 2.71 -12.84 0.71
N PRO A 338 1.57 -13.57 0.74
CA PRO A 338 0.27 -12.95 0.84
C PRO A 338 0.20 -12.24 2.19
N ARG A 339 0.31 -10.92 2.16
CA ARG A 339 0.24 -10.07 3.34
C ARG A 339 -1.04 -9.25 3.29
N ARG A 340 -1.58 -9.00 4.48
CA ARG A 340 -2.62 -7.99 4.63
C ARG A 340 -1.92 -6.71 5.11
N GLU A 341 -1.45 -5.91 4.14
CA GLU A 341 -0.75 -4.65 4.38
C GLU A 341 -1.75 -3.48 4.27
N GLY A 342 -2.17 -2.99 5.45
CA GLY A 342 -3.16 -1.94 5.63
C GLY A 342 -4.48 -2.19 4.91
N ILE A 343 -4.88 -1.32 3.97
CA ILE A 343 -6.17 -1.38 3.26
C ILE A 343 -6.13 -2.31 2.05
N VAL A 344 -4.94 -2.49 1.46
CA VAL A 344 -4.76 -3.23 0.21
C VAL A 344 -4.60 -4.71 0.50
N ASN A 345 -5.44 -5.52 -0.13
CA ASN A 345 -5.29 -6.97 -0.11
C ASN A 345 -4.26 -7.39 -1.18
N SER A 346 -3.04 -7.75 -0.75
CA SER A 346 -1.95 -8.10 -1.67
C SER A 346 -2.30 -9.29 -2.59
N ILE A 347 -3.23 -10.15 -2.18
CA ILE A 347 -3.70 -11.29 -2.97
C ILE A 347 -4.53 -10.80 -4.16
N LEU A 348 -5.47 -9.89 -3.92
CA LEU A 348 -6.27 -9.29 -5.01
C LEU A 348 -5.38 -8.49 -5.94
N ALA A 349 -4.41 -7.76 -5.40
CA ALA A 349 -3.43 -7.02 -6.18
C ALA A 349 -2.55 -7.95 -7.03
N ALA A 350 -2.12 -9.10 -6.49
CA ALA A 350 -1.34 -10.10 -7.22
C ALA A 350 -2.14 -10.70 -8.38
N ASN A 351 -3.41 -11.08 -8.17
CA ASN A 351 -4.27 -11.64 -9.21
C ASN A 351 -4.50 -10.63 -10.35
N LEU A 352 -4.76 -9.37 -10.00
CA LEU A 352 -4.94 -8.31 -10.98
C LEU A 352 -3.64 -8.05 -11.76
N LEU A 353 -2.52 -7.99 -11.06
CA LEU A 353 -1.20 -7.82 -11.65
C LEU A 353 -0.84 -8.99 -12.59
N GLU A 354 -1.15 -10.23 -12.22
CA GLU A 354 -0.97 -11.41 -13.06
C GLU A 354 -1.78 -11.32 -14.36
N ALA A 355 -3.04 -10.87 -14.28
CA ALA A 355 -3.88 -10.67 -15.44
C ALA A 355 -3.29 -9.59 -16.38
N MET A 356 -2.81 -8.48 -15.83
CA MET A 356 -2.14 -7.42 -16.58
C MET A 356 -0.87 -7.93 -17.28
N ILE A 357 0.05 -8.55 -16.53
CA ILE A 357 1.29 -9.11 -17.07
C ILE A 357 0.97 -10.09 -18.22
N SER A 358 0.03 -11.00 -17.97
CA SER A 358 -0.38 -12.01 -18.94
C SER A 358 -0.96 -11.39 -20.21
N PHE A 359 -1.78 -10.35 -20.08
CA PHE A 359 -2.36 -9.66 -21.23
C PHE A 359 -1.28 -8.97 -22.05
N GLU A 360 -0.47 -8.10 -21.43
CA GLU A 360 0.53 -7.31 -22.14
C GLU A 360 1.56 -8.20 -22.86
N GLU A 361 2.05 -9.24 -22.19
CA GLU A 361 3.07 -10.13 -22.73
C GLU A 361 2.52 -11.04 -23.85
N LYS A 362 1.30 -11.58 -23.70
CA LYS A 362 0.70 -12.43 -24.75
C LYS A 362 0.32 -11.64 -25.99
N SER A 363 -0.29 -10.47 -25.81
CA SER A 363 -0.71 -9.60 -26.93
C SER A 363 0.51 -9.11 -27.72
N CYS A 364 1.59 -8.75 -27.02
CA CYS A 364 2.82 -8.31 -27.69
C CYS A 364 3.59 -9.46 -28.36
N SER A 365 3.61 -10.67 -27.78
CA SER A 365 4.34 -11.83 -28.33
C SER A 365 3.67 -12.42 -29.59
N LYS A 366 2.33 -12.52 -29.62
CA LYS A 366 1.58 -13.12 -30.76
C LYS A 366 1.78 -12.38 -32.08
N MET A 367 2.07 -11.08 -32.03
CA MET A 367 2.26 -10.24 -33.21
C MET A 367 3.71 -10.24 -33.71
N GLN A 368 4.67 -10.73 -32.92
CA GLN A 368 6.08 -10.90 -33.34
C GLN A 368 6.32 -12.23 -34.07
N SER A 369 5.48 -13.24 -33.83
CA SER A 369 5.57 -14.58 -34.43
C SER A 369 4.65 -14.82 -35.63
N GLY A 370 3.91 -13.80 -36.08
CA GLY A 370 2.91 -13.88 -37.16
C GLY A 370 3.31 -13.24 -38.49
N SER A 371 4.58 -13.33 -38.91
CA SER A 371 5.04 -12.72 -40.18
C SER A 371 4.89 -13.59 -41.43
N ASP A 372 4.33 -14.81 -41.35
CA ASP A 372 4.14 -15.68 -42.52
C ASP A 372 2.71 -16.25 -42.64
N SER A 373 1.73 -15.39 -42.88
CA SER A 373 0.53 -15.76 -43.67
C SER A 373 -0.33 -14.53 -43.94
N ALA A 374 -0.40 -14.16 -45.22
CA ALA A 374 -1.22 -13.06 -45.70
C ALA A 374 -2.71 -13.41 -45.61
N SER A 375 -3.50 -12.58 -44.92
CA SER A 375 -4.77 -11.98 -45.37
C SER A 375 -5.67 -11.63 -44.17
N THR A 376 -5.55 -10.42 -43.64
CA THR A 376 -6.69 -9.64 -43.16
C THR A 376 -6.29 -8.19 -42.91
N THR A 377 -7.20 -7.31 -43.30
CA THR A 377 -7.21 -5.84 -43.24
C THR A 377 -6.52 -5.17 -42.03
N SER A 378 -5.50 -4.37 -42.35
CA SER A 378 -4.96 -3.15 -41.70
C SER A 378 -5.50 -2.71 -40.31
N SER A 379 -4.68 -2.81 -39.24
CA SER A 379 -4.03 -1.65 -38.55
C SER A 379 -3.18 -1.98 -37.31
N ASP A 380 -3.01 -3.25 -36.91
CA ASP A 380 -2.38 -3.60 -35.62
C ASP A 380 -1.00 -4.27 -35.72
N THR A 381 -0.10 -3.76 -36.55
CA THR A 381 1.32 -4.14 -36.40
C THR A 381 1.87 -3.52 -35.11
N CYS A 382 2.55 -4.33 -34.28
CA CYS A 382 3.28 -3.90 -33.09
C CYS A 382 4.42 -2.94 -33.49
N SER A 383 4.10 -1.66 -33.61
CA SER A 383 5.04 -0.61 -34.05
C SER A 383 6.03 -0.31 -32.92
N THR A 384 7.16 -1.02 -32.91
CA THR A 384 8.55 -0.69 -32.51
C THR A 384 8.91 0.36 -31.43
N ALA A 385 7.96 0.96 -30.71
CA ALA A 385 8.23 1.85 -29.58
C ALA A 385 8.13 1.07 -28.27
N GLY A 386 9.26 0.49 -27.84
CA GLY A 386 9.39 -0.19 -26.54
C GLY A 386 10.25 -1.44 -26.61
N ARG A 387 11.27 -1.53 -25.74
CA ARG A 387 12.24 -2.64 -25.73
C ARG A 387 11.63 -4.01 -25.41
N TRP A 388 10.57 -4.03 -24.59
CA TRP A 388 9.95 -5.27 -24.11
C TRP A 388 8.46 -5.36 -24.48
N ILE A 389 7.68 -4.35 -24.11
CA ILE A 389 6.24 -4.25 -24.41
C ILE A 389 6.03 -2.92 -25.13
N CYS A 390 5.39 -2.93 -26.29
CA CYS A 390 5.18 -1.69 -27.06
C CYS A 390 4.11 -0.79 -26.42
N SER A 391 4.10 0.49 -26.79
CA SER A 391 3.11 1.46 -26.29
C SER A 391 1.65 1.06 -26.53
N LYS A 392 1.34 0.35 -27.63
CA LYS A 392 -0.03 -0.07 -27.95
C LYS A 392 -0.56 -1.19 -27.05
N HIS A 393 0.30 -2.12 -26.65
CA HIS A 393 -0.06 -3.26 -25.80
C HIS A 393 0.15 -2.98 -24.32
N ARG A 394 0.49 -1.73 -23.98
CA ARG A 394 0.74 -1.28 -22.63
C ARG A 394 -0.58 -0.91 -21.98
N ILE A 395 -0.92 -1.57 -20.87
CA ILE A 395 -2.07 -1.15 -20.06
C ILE A 395 -1.61 0.05 -19.22
N VAL A 396 -2.29 1.19 -19.36
CA VAL A 396 -2.05 2.34 -18.50
C VAL A 396 -2.58 2.02 -17.11
N TYR A 397 -1.91 2.47 -16.05
CA TYR A 397 -2.31 2.17 -14.67
C TYR A 397 -3.75 2.50 -14.33
N GLU A 398 -4.22 3.61 -14.88
CA GLU A 398 -5.55 4.13 -14.62
C GLU A 398 -6.59 3.13 -15.15
N GLU A 399 -6.35 2.59 -16.34
CA GLU A 399 -7.14 1.50 -16.95
C GLU A 399 -7.03 0.18 -16.15
N PHE A 400 -5.86 -0.12 -15.61
CA PHE A 400 -5.66 -1.27 -14.71
C PHE A 400 -6.49 -1.17 -13.43
N LEU A 401 -6.57 0.04 -12.86
CA LEU A 401 -7.41 0.31 -11.69
C LEU A 401 -8.90 0.23 -12.05
N ASP A 402 -9.31 0.63 -13.25
CA ASP A 402 -10.66 0.41 -13.77
C ASP A 402 -10.99 -1.08 -13.99
N MET A 403 -10.05 -1.88 -14.46
CA MET A 403 -10.23 -3.33 -14.63
C MET A 403 -10.43 -4.06 -13.29
N SER A 404 -9.83 -3.54 -12.20
CA SER A 404 -10.05 -4.05 -10.85
C SER A 404 -11.51 -3.95 -10.39
N ARG A 405 -12.22 -2.90 -10.84
CA ARG A 405 -13.65 -2.68 -10.59
C ARG A 405 -14.52 -3.72 -11.28
N LEU A 406 -14.18 -4.11 -12.50
CA LEU A 406 -14.89 -5.17 -13.22
C LEU A 406 -14.72 -6.51 -12.48
N ALA A 407 -13.49 -6.84 -12.08
CA ALA A 407 -13.23 -8.07 -11.32
C ALA A 407 -14.00 -8.12 -9.97
N GLN A 408 -14.08 -7.00 -9.23
CA GLN A 408 -14.87 -6.89 -7.99
C GLN A 408 -16.39 -6.96 -8.24
N LYS A 409 -16.91 -6.30 -9.27
CA LYS A 409 -18.34 -6.39 -9.63
C LYS A 409 -18.74 -7.78 -10.11
N HIS A 410 -17.85 -8.47 -10.83
CA HIS A 410 -18.11 -9.81 -11.32
C HIS A 410 -17.98 -10.89 -10.24
N THR A 411 -17.10 -10.74 -9.26
CA THR A 411 -17.07 -11.64 -8.08
C THR A 411 -18.34 -11.54 -7.23
N GLN A 412 -19.04 -10.39 -7.23
CA GLN A 412 -20.39 -10.28 -6.64
C GLN A 412 -21.50 -10.89 -7.52
N ARG A 413 -21.27 -11.07 -8.83
CA ARG A 413 -22.28 -11.51 -9.80
C ARG A 413 -22.35 -13.03 -10.02
N TRP A 414 -21.36 -13.80 -9.54
CA TRP A 414 -21.42 -15.27 -9.49
C TRP A 414 -22.24 -15.82 -8.30
N ARG A 415 -22.96 -14.94 -7.59
CA ARG A 415 -24.02 -15.30 -6.64
C ARG A 415 -25.39 -15.04 -7.26
N LYS A 416 -25.78 -15.86 -8.23
CA LYS A 416 -27.16 -16.32 -8.43
C LYS A 416 -27.14 -17.68 -9.09
#